data_AF-A0A3M1QM30-F1
#
_entry.id   AF-A0A3M1QM30-F1
#
_cell.length_a   1.000
_cell.length_b   1.000
_cell.length_c   1.000
_cell.angle_alpha   90.00
_cell.angle_beta   90.00
_cell.angle_gamma   90.00
#
_symmetry.space_group_name_H-M   'P 1'
#
loop_
_entity.id
_entity.type
_entity.pdbx_description
1 polymer ?
#
loop_
_entity_poly.entity_id
_entity_poly.type
_entity_poly.pdbx_seq_one_letter_code
_entity_poly.pdbx_strand_id
1 'polypeptide(L)'
;MSPRVVQIIALAAFGALVWGASTLTPRINAGRAELEMYRGEQVLLDAPPEYAFAIQAFGAFRGLLTNIAFIRAETLKDQGRYYDAMQLASWICKLQPRFPSVWEFQSWNMAWNISITTYTPEERWNWIYNGLRLIRDEGLKYNPRAVNLYKQLAWIFVNKMSETTDQYHLFFKRAWAWRMHLLLGPPPDPLGDYRPGEKFEAVDFDIGEDPLAKSALSAARARVKRLRERLVERDYWE
;
A
#
# COMPACT_ATOMS: atom_id res chain seq x y z
N MET A 1 -15.14 36.77 -43.41
CA MET A 1 -14.66 37.30 -42.11
C MET A 1 -13.15 37.32 -42.15
N SER A 2 -12.48 38.43 -41.80
CA SER A 2 -11.01 38.47 -41.93
C SER A 2 -10.34 37.61 -40.84
N PRO A 3 -9.18 36.98 -41.12
CA PRO A 3 -8.49 36.13 -40.16
C PRO A 3 -8.21 36.83 -38.82
N ARG A 4 -7.96 38.14 -38.84
CA ARG A 4 -7.72 38.96 -37.65
C ARG A 4 -8.96 39.09 -36.76
N VAL A 5 -10.15 39.22 -37.35
CA VAL A 5 -11.41 39.29 -36.58
C VAL A 5 -11.68 37.95 -35.91
N VAL A 6 -11.41 36.83 -36.60
CA VAL A 6 -11.53 35.48 -36.01
C VAL A 6 -10.59 35.32 -34.81
N GLN A 7 -9.33 35.75 -34.93
CA GLN A 7 -8.34 35.69 -33.84
C GLN A 7 -8.76 36.52 -32.62
N ILE A 8 -9.27 37.74 -32.82
CA ILE A 8 -9.72 38.62 -31.73
C ILE A 8 -10.91 38.00 -30.99
N ILE A 9 -11.89 37.48 -31.72
CA ILE A 9 -13.05 36.81 -31.11
C ILE A 9 -12.61 35.56 -30.34
N ALA A 10 -11.70 34.76 -30.89
CA ALA A 10 -11.18 33.58 -30.20
C ALA A 10 -10.43 33.96 -28.90
N LEU A 11 -9.62 35.02 -28.91
CA LEU A 11 -8.94 35.54 -27.73
C LEU A 11 -9.91 36.05 -26.66
N ALA A 12 -10.95 36.80 -27.08
CA ALA A 12 -11.97 37.29 -26.17
C ALA A 12 -12.77 36.13 -25.55
N ALA A 13 -13.15 35.13 -26.36
CA ALA A 13 -13.82 33.93 -25.88
C ALA A 13 -12.94 33.13 -24.90
N PHE A 14 -11.64 32.97 -25.20
CA PHE A 14 -10.70 32.32 -24.29
C PHE A 14 -10.60 33.07 -22.95
N GLY A 15 -10.44 34.39 -22.97
CA GLY A 15 -10.40 35.22 -21.76
C GLY A 15 -11.69 35.09 -20.93
N ALA A 16 -12.85 35.12 -21.58
CA ALA A 16 -14.14 34.94 -20.92
C ALA A 16 -14.28 33.56 -20.27
N LEU A 17 -13.83 32.49 -20.95
CA LEU A 17 -13.83 31.13 -20.40
C LEU A 17 -12.90 30.99 -19.20
N VAL A 18 -11.68 31.54 -19.26
CA VAL A 18 -10.73 31.51 -18.14
C VAL A 18 -11.26 32.29 -16.94
N TRP A 19 -11.87 33.45 -17.18
CA TRP A 19 -12.50 34.25 -16.12
C TRP A 19 -13.71 33.53 -15.50
N GLY A 20 -14.57 32.94 -16.32
CA GLY A 20 -15.69 32.11 -15.85
C GLY A 20 -15.21 30.92 -15.01
N ALA A 21 -14.18 30.21 -15.48
CA ALA A 21 -13.58 29.11 -14.73
C ALA A 21 -12.99 29.57 -13.39
N SER A 22 -12.27 30.70 -13.38
CA SER A 22 -11.63 31.24 -12.17
C SER A 22 -12.64 31.68 -11.10
N THR A 23 -13.81 32.17 -11.51
CA THR A 23 -14.86 32.62 -10.58
C THR A 23 -15.76 31.48 -10.10
N LEU A 24 -16.00 30.47 -10.94
CA LEU A 24 -16.84 29.31 -10.59
C LEU A 24 -16.09 28.27 -9.75
N THR A 25 -14.79 28.09 -9.96
CA THR A 25 -13.98 27.08 -9.25
C THR A 25 -14.08 27.20 -7.73
N PRO A 26 -13.90 28.38 -7.09
CA PRO A 26 -14.03 28.52 -5.64
C PRO A 26 -15.41 28.10 -5.10
N ARG A 27 -16.49 28.39 -5.84
CA ARG A 27 -17.86 28.04 -5.44
C ARG A 27 -18.11 26.54 -5.53
N ILE A 28 -17.66 25.92 -6.62
CA ILE A 28 -17.72 24.47 -6.80
C ILE A 28 -16.93 23.78 -5.68
N ASN A 29 -15.75 24.30 -5.36
CA ASN A 29 -14.87 23.74 -4.34
C ASN A 29 -15.47 23.87 -2.93
N ALA A 30 -16.12 25.00 -2.63
CA ALA A 30 -16.87 25.18 -1.40
C ALA A 30 -18.03 24.18 -1.27
N GLY A 31 -18.83 23.98 -2.32
CA GLY A 31 -19.90 22.99 -2.32
C GLY A 31 -19.39 21.55 -2.16
N ARG A 32 -18.23 21.21 -2.75
CA ARG A 32 -17.58 19.90 -2.55
C ARG A 32 -17.14 19.68 -1.11
N ALA A 33 -16.65 20.74 -0.45
CA ALA A 33 -16.24 20.70 0.94
C ALA A 33 -17.45 20.51 1.87
N GLU A 34 -18.54 21.24 1.62
CA GLU A 34 -19.79 21.16 2.39
C GLU A 34 -20.44 19.77 2.31
N LEU A 35 -20.51 19.19 1.11
CA LEU A 35 -21.10 17.86 0.90
C LEU A 35 -20.20 16.71 1.41
N GLU A 36 -19.02 17.03 1.94
CA GLU A 36 -17.95 16.07 2.25
C GLU A 36 -17.65 15.09 1.10
N MET A 37 -18.06 15.41 -0.13
CA MET A 37 -17.91 14.55 -1.30
C MET A 37 -16.43 14.38 -1.64
N TYR A 38 -15.59 15.34 -1.23
CA TYR A 38 -14.14 15.25 -1.26
C TYR A 38 -13.55 16.03 -0.09
N ARG A 39 -13.12 15.35 0.99
CA ARG A 39 -12.24 15.98 1.97
C ARG A 39 -10.90 16.30 1.29
N GLY A 40 -10.68 17.58 1.02
CA GLY A 40 -9.40 18.20 0.66
C GLY A 40 -9.14 18.31 -0.84
N GLU A 41 -9.59 19.37 -1.51
CA GLU A 41 -9.08 19.72 -2.86
C GLU A 41 -7.60 20.17 -2.84
N GLN A 42 -6.91 20.00 -1.72
CA GLN A 42 -5.50 20.22 -1.62
C GLN A 42 -4.74 18.96 -2.05
N VAL A 43 -4.92 18.59 -3.32
CA VAL A 43 -4.17 17.53 -3.97
C VAL A 43 -2.64 17.74 -3.85
N LEU A 44 -2.20 18.95 -3.51
CA LEU A 44 -0.81 19.33 -3.28
C LEU A 44 -0.39 19.39 -1.80
N LEU A 45 -1.33 19.60 -0.85
CA LEU A 45 -0.98 19.68 0.59
C LEU A 45 -1.14 18.32 1.28
N ASP A 46 -2.08 17.48 0.81
CA ASP A 46 -2.29 16.13 1.34
C ASP A 46 -1.47 15.06 0.61
N ALA A 47 -0.92 15.38 -0.56
CA ALA A 47 -0.08 14.46 -1.29
C ALA A 47 1.37 14.62 -0.80
N PRO A 48 2.05 13.51 -0.43
CA PRO A 48 3.48 13.51 -0.18
C PRO A 48 4.23 14.34 -1.24
N PRO A 49 5.26 15.13 -0.88
CA PRO A 49 5.96 16.04 -1.80
C PRO A 49 6.45 15.38 -3.10
N GLU A 50 6.72 14.08 -3.04
CA GLU A 50 7.02 13.21 -4.19
C GLU A 50 5.92 13.15 -5.26
N TYR A 51 4.65 13.38 -4.89
CA TYR A 51 3.48 13.30 -5.80
C TYR A 51 2.98 14.66 -6.26
N ALA A 52 3.27 15.72 -5.50
CA ALA A 52 2.85 17.07 -5.85
C ALA A 52 3.36 17.49 -7.24
N PHE A 53 4.58 17.09 -7.62
CA PHE A 53 5.13 17.35 -8.95
C PHE A 53 4.33 16.66 -10.06
N ALA A 54 4.04 15.37 -9.94
CA ALA A 54 3.30 14.62 -10.97
C ALA A 54 1.88 15.16 -11.13
N ILE A 55 1.23 15.51 -10.03
CA ILE A 55 -0.14 16.04 -10.06
C ILE A 55 -0.14 17.46 -10.66
N GLN A 56 0.78 18.32 -10.25
CA GLN A 56 0.89 19.70 -10.74
C GLN A 56 1.31 19.76 -12.22
N ALA A 57 2.29 18.96 -12.62
CA ALA A 57 2.84 18.97 -13.97
C ALA A 57 1.86 18.42 -15.00
N PHE A 58 1.05 17.43 -14.63
CA PHE A 58 0.18 16.75 -15.58
C PHE A 58 -1.29 17.19 -15.52
N GLY A 59 -1.75 17.79 -14.41
CA GLY A 59 -3.08 18.39 -14.31
C GLY A 59 -4.20 17.50 -14.90
N ALA A 60 -4.86 17.99 -15.96
CA ALA A 60 -5.92 17.27 -16.66
C ALA A 60 -5.45 15.99 -17.41
N PHE A 61 -4.17 15.88 -17.77
CA PHE A 61 -3.60 14.74 -18.49
C PHE A 61 -3.27 13.54 -17.61
N ARG A 62 -3.41 13.65 -16.28
CA ARG A 62 -3.14 12.55 -15.33
C ARG A 62 -3.88 11.25 -15.70
N GLY A 63 -5.11 11.34 -16.21
CA GLY A 63 -5.90 10.18 -16.61
C GLY A 63 -5.30 9.45 -17.83
N LEU A 64 -4.86 10.20 -18.84
CA LEU A 64 -4.19 9.67 -20.03
C LEU A 64 -2.89 8.96 -19.66
N LEU A 65 -2.07 9.57 -18.81
CA LEU A 65 -0.83 8.96 -18.33
C LEU A 65 -1.09 7.70 -17.50
N THR A 66 -2.15 7.72 -16.68
CA THR A 66 -2.56 6.55 -15.91
C THR A 66 -2.91 5.39 -16.84
N ASN A 67 -3.67 5.64 -17.91
CA ASN A 67 -4.03 4.62 -18.90
C ASN A 67 -2.80 4.03 -19.59
N ILE A 68 -1.86 4.87 -20.02
CA ILE A 68 -0.59 4.44 -20.64
C ILE A 68 0.21 3.59 -19.65
N ALA A 69 0.32 4.04 -18.40
CA ALA A 69 1.02 3.30 -17.35
C ALA A 69 0.37 1.94 -17.10
N PHE A 70 -0.96 1.85 -17.12
CA PHE A 70 -1.71 0.61 -16.95
C PHE A 70 -1.41 -0.39 -18.08
N ILE A 71 -1.51 0.04 -19.34
CA ILE A 71 -1.20 -0.81 -20.50
C ILE A 71 0.23 -1.36 -20.40
N ARG A 72 1.18 -0.50 -20.02
CA ARG A 72 2.58 -0.90 -19.86
C ARG A 72 2.78 -1.85 -18.67
N ALA A 73 2.11 -1.62 -17.56
CA ALA A 73 2.18 -2.49 -16.38
C ALA A 73 1.66 -3.90 -16.71
N GLU A 74 0.53 -4.01 -17.40
CA GLU A 74 0.00 -5.30 -17.85
C GLU A 74 0.92 -5.99 -18.86
N THR A 75 1.48 -5.24 -19.81
CA THR A 75 2.48 -5.78 -20.75
C THR A 75 3.70 -6.36 -20.04
N LEU A 76 4.21 -5.66 -19.02
CA LEU A 76 5.35 -6.13 -18.21
C LEU A 76 5.00 -7.37 -17.38
N LYS A 77 3.78 -7.39 -16.81
CA LYS A 77 3.27 -8.57 -16.09
C LYS A 77 3.22 -9.79 -17.01
N ASP A 78 2.69 -9.64 -18.22
CA ASP A 78 2.61 -10.74 -19.21
C ASP A 78 3.99 -11.24 -19.65
N GLN A 79 5.01 -10.38 -19.58
CA GLN A 79 6.42 -10.73 -19.80
C GLN A 79 7.11 -11.36 -18.58
N GLY A 80 6.40 -11.56 -17.46
CA GLY A 80 6.98 -12.06 -16.21
C GLY A 80 7.80 -11.02 -15.42
N ARG A 81 7.81 -9.76 -15.85
CA ARG A 81 8.56 -8.66 -15.20
C ARG A 81 7.74 -8.03 -14.07
N TYR A 82 7.41 -8.82 -13.06
CA TYR A 82 6.47 -8.42 -11.99
C TYR A 82 6.94 -7.23 -11.15
N TYR A 83 8.24 -7.13 -10.84
CA TYR A 83 8.79 -6.00 -10.10
C TYR A 83 8.65 -4.68 -10.87
N ASP A 84 8.88 -4.70 -12.18
CA ASP A 84 8.72 -3.51 -13.04
C ASP A 84 7.26 -3.13 -13.22
N ALA A 85 6.37 -4.12 -13.37
CA ALA A 85 4.94 -3.90 -13.37
C ALA A 85 4.46 -3.28 -12.05
N MET A 86 5.00 -3.72 -10.90
CA MET A 86 4.66 -3.19 -9.59
C MET A 86 5.13 -1.74 -9.39
N GLN A 87 6.29 -1.35 -9.94
CA GLN A 87 6.72 0.04 -9.91
C GLN A 87 5.70 0.95 -10.62
N LEU A 88 5.20 0.53 -11.78
CA LEU A 88 4.15 1.26 -12.48
C LEU A 88 2.81 1.23 -11.75
N ALA A 89 2.44 0.11 -11.12
CA ALA A 89 1.27 0.02 -10.25
C ALA A 89 1.31 1.06 -9.11
N SER A 90 2.48 1.24 -8.49
CA SER A 90 2.68 2.28 -7.48
C SER A 90 2.46 3.68 -8.07
N TRP A 91 3.05 3.96 -9.24
CA TRP A 91 2.83 5.24 -9.94
C TRP A 91 1.35 5.48 -10.31
N ILE A 92 0.64 4.44 -10.73
CA ILE A 92 -0.80 4.51 -11.04
C ILE A 92 -1.60 4.94 -9.80
N CYS A 93 -1.36 4.29 -8.65
CA CYS A 93 -2.00 4.67 -7.39
C CYS A 93 -1.66 6.11 -6.99
N LYS A 94 -0.42 6.54 -7.21
CA LYS A 94 0.05 7.91 -6.95
C LYS A 94 -0.56 8.96 -7.88
N LEU A 95 -0.83 8.60 -9.14
CA LEU A 95 -1.48 9.48 -10.12
C LEU A 95 -3.00 9.59 -9.86
N GLN A 96 -3.62 8.54 -9.31
CA GLN A 96 -5.06 8.47 -9.02
C GLN A 96 -5.35 8.09 -7.55
N PRO A 97 -4.87 8.87 -6.56
CA PRO A 97 -4.93 8.44 -5.17
C PRO A 97 -6.37 8.32 -4.64
N ARG A 98 -7.31 9.07 -5.22
CA ARG A 98 -8.73 9.08 -4.84
C ARG A 98 -9.64 8.26 -5.75
N PHE A 99 -9.07 7.38 -6.56
CA PHE A 99 -9.86 6.46 -7.37
C PHE A 99 -9.74 5.06 -6.78
N PRO A 100 -10.67 4.62 -5.91
CA PRO A 100 -10.55 3.36 -5.18
C PRO A 100 -10.24 2.15 -6.06
N SER A 101 -10.80 2.12 -7.28
CA SER A 101 -10.63 1.01 -8.20
C SER A 101 -9.17 0.74 -8.59
N VAL A 102 -8.28 1.75 -8.62
CA VAL A 102 -6.86 1.48 -8.91
C VAL A 102 -6.20 0.74 -7.76
N TRP A 103 -6.50 1.10 -6.52
CA TRP A 103 -5.98 0.44 -5.32
C TRP A 103 -6.50 -0.99 -5.20
N GLU A 104 -7.81 -1.17 -5.42
CA GLU A 104 -8.46 -2.47 -5.45
C GLU A 104 -7.83 -3.39 -6.49
N PHE A 105 -7.70 -2.92 -7.73
CA PHE A 105 -7.12 -3.70 -8.81
C PHE A 105 -5.66 -4.08 -8.52
N GLN A 106 -4.80 -3.12 -8.15
CA GLN A 106 -3.38 -3.42 -7.92
C GLN A 106 -3.19 -4.35 -6.73
N SER A 107 -3.99 -4.19 -5.67
CA SER A 107 -3.99 -5.10 -4.52
C SER A 107 -4.42 -6.52 -4.91
N TRP A 108 -5.51 -6.64 -5.67
CA TRP A 108 -6.01 -7.92 -6.14
C TRP A 108 -5.01 -8.60 -7.08
N ASN A 109 -4.42 -7.85 -8.02
CA ASN A 109 -3.44 -8.34 -8.98
C ASN A 109 -2.20 -8.93 -8.27
N MET A 110 -1.69 -8.25 -7.23
CA MET A 110 -0.60 -8.79 -6.40
C MET A 110 -1.02 -10.06 -5.66
N ALA A 111 -2.15 -10.01 -4.94
CA ALA A 111 -2.59 -11.08 -4.06
C ALA A 111 -3.12 -12.32 -4.80
N TRP A 112 -3.48 -12.21 -6.08
CA TRP A 112 -4.02 -13.31 -6.87
C TRP A 112 -3.14 -13.63 -8.07
N ASN A 113 -3.10 -12.73 -9.07
CA ASN A 113 -2.46 -13.01 -10.35
C ASN A 113 -0.96 -13.19 -10.23
N ILE A 114 -0.26 -12.30 -9.53
CA ILE A 114 1.20 -12.40 -9.39
C ILE A 114 1.53 -13.52 -8.40
N SER A 115 0.87 -13.55 -7.24
CA SER A 115 1.14 -14.55 -6.19
C SER A 115 1.08 -16.01 -6.68
N ILE A 116 0.17 -16.37 -7.59
CA ILE A 116 0.04 -17.76 -8.06
C ILE A 116 1.18 -18.17 -8.99
N THR A 117 1.87 -17.21 -9.60
CA THR A 117 3.01 -17.47 -10.51
C THR A 117 4.32 -17.74 -9.77
N THR A 118 4.36 -17.56 -8.44
CA THR A 118 5.53 -17.83 -7.62
C THR A 118 5.62 -19.28 -7.18
N TYR A 119 6.85 -19.74 -6.89
CA TYR A 119 7.15 -21.14 -6.60
C TYR A 119 7.48 -21.42 -5.13
N THR A 120 7.73 -20.39 -4.32
CA THR A 120 8.02 -20.54 -2.90
C THR A 120 6.92 -19.93 -2.02
N PRO A 121 6.62 -20.53 -0.85
CA PRO A 121 5.64 -19.99 0.06
C PRO A 121 6.01 -18.59 0.58
N GLU A 122 7.30 -18.31 0.77
CA GLU A 122 7.83 -17.01 1.21
C GLU A 122 7.56 -15.92 0.17
N GLU A 123 7.89 -16.18 -1.09
CA GLU A 123 7.67 -15.22 -2.18
C GLU A 123 6.18 -15.00 -2.39
N ARG A 124 5.38 -16.08 -2.39
CA ARG A 124 3.91 -15.97 -2.50
C ARG A 124 3.32 -15.12 -1.38
N TRP A 125 3.75 -15.36 -0.15
CA TRP A 125 3.33 -14.59 1.02
C TRP A 125 3.67 -13.11 0.87
N ASN A 126 4.87 -12.77 0.39
CA ASN A 126 5.28 -11.39 0.21
C ASN A 126 4.34 -10.63 -0.74
N TRP A 127 3.93 -11.25 -1.86
CA TRP A 127 2.97 -10.65 -2.79
C TRP A 127 1.57 -10.48 -2.18
N ILE A 128 1.07 -11.50 -1.47
CA ILE A 128 -0.23 -11.42 -0.79
C ILE A 128 -0.23 -10.32 0.27
N TYR A 129 0.81 -10.29 1.10
CA TYR A 129 0.94 -9.31 2.17
C TYR A 129 1.16 -7.89 1.62
N ASN A 130 1.89 -7.72 0.51
CA ASN A 130 2.03 -6.43 -0.16
C ASN A 130 0.69 -5.93 -0.72
N GLY A 131 -0.13 -6.81 -1.30
CA GLY A 131 -1.48 -6.45 -1.75
C GLY A 131 -2.38 -5.99 -0.59
N LEU A 132 -2.34 -6.69 0.53
CA LEU A 132 -3.04 -6.31 1.77
C LEU A 132 -2.54 -4.95 2.29
N ARG A 133 -1.23 -4.79 2.38
CA ARG A 133 -0.56 -3.57 2.87
C ARG A 133 -0.91 -2.37 2.01
N LEU A 134 -0.95 -2.52 0.69
CA LEU A 134 -1.30 -1.45 -0.23
C LEU A 134 -2.67 -0.84 0.11
N ILE A 135 -3.67 -1.65 0.41
CA ILE A 135 -5.00 -1.14 0.81
C ILE A 135 -4.96 -0.57 2.22
N ARG A 136 -4.46 -1.34 3.19
CA ARG A 136 -4.50 -0.99 4.62
C ARG A 136 -3.70 0.28 4.92
N ASP A 137 -2.49 0.37 4.39
CA ASP A 137 -1.51 1.40 4.74
C ASP A 137 -1.52 2.58 3.79
N GLU A 138 -2.09 2.47 2.59
CA GLU A 138 -2.09 3.57 1.61
C GLU A 138 -3.50 3.85 1.06
N GLY A 139 -4.15 2.86 0.44
CA GLY A 139 -5.42 3.06 -0.25
C GLY A 139 -6.53 3.63 0.63
N LEU A 140 -6.67 3.11 1.86
CA LEU A 140 -7.67 3.58 2.82
C LEU A 140 -7.36 4.97 3.40
N LYS A 141 -6.08 5.42 3.40
CA LYS A 141 -5.73 6.78 3.82
C LYS A 141 -6.35 7.81 2.89
N TYR A 142 -6.30 7.54 1.58
CA TYR A 142 -6.87 8.42 0.56
C TYR A 142 -8.36 8.18 0.30
N ASN A 143 -8.87 6.99 0.64
CA ASN A 143 -10.24 6.56 0.34
C ASN A 143 -10.95 5.93 1.57
N PRO A 144 -11.10 6.65 2.70
CA PRO A 144 -11.60 6.07 3.95
C PRO A 144 -13.08 5.65 3.92
N ARG A 145 -13.85 6.09 2.92
CA ARG A 145 -15.27 5.74 2.75
C ARG A 145 -15.52 4.72 1.63
N ALA A 146 -14.46 4.24 1.00
CA ALA A 146 -14.56 3.33 -0.14
C ALA A 146 -14.84 1.89 0.33
N VAL A 147 -16.12 1.53 0.39
CA VAL A 147 -16.59 0.20 0.83
C VAL A 147 -15.91 -0.95 0.06
N ASN A 148 -15.66 -0.76 -1.24
CA ASN A 148 -14.98 -1.75 -2.07
C ASN A 148 -13.55 -2.05 -1.58
N LEU A 149 -12.82 -1.07 -1.02
CA LEU A 149 -11.49 -1.33 -0.45
C LEU A 149 -11.55 -2.17 0.82
N TYR A 150 -12.51 -1.91 1.70
CA TYR A 150 -12.73 -2.75 2.89
C TYR A 150 -13.12 -4.17 2.48
N LYS A 151 -14.01 -4.31 1.49
CA LYS A 151 -14.39 -5.61 0.92
C LYS A 151 -13.17 -6.33 0.37
N GLN A 152 -12.33 -5.67 -0.43
CA GLN A 152 -11.14 -6.27 -1.03
C GLN A 152 -10.10 -6.68 0.05
N LEU A 153 -9.93 -5.85 1.08
CA LEU A 153 -9.08 -6.19 2.22
C LEU A 153 -9.58 -7.45 2.94
N ALA A 154 -10.88 -7.51 3.23
CA ALA A 154 -11.52 -8.69 3.83
C ALA A 154 -11.42 -9.91 2.91
N TRP A 155 -11.57 -9.72 1.60
CA TRP A 155 -11.46 -10.79 0.60
C TRP A 155 -10.07 -11.44 0.61
N ILE A 156 -9.00 -10.64 0.68
CA ILE A 156 -7.63 -11.15 0.80
C ILE A 156 -7.47 -11.97 2.09
N PHE A 157 -7.95 -11.45 3.22
CA PHE A 157 -7.87 -12.17 4.49
C PHE A 157 -8.62 -13.50 4.48
N VAL A 158 -9.88 -13.48 4.04
CA VAL A 158 -10.75 -14.66 4.12
C VAL A 158 -10.39 -15.65 3.02
N ASN A 159 -10.46 -15.24 1.76
CA ASN A 159 -10.39 -16.17 0.63
C ASN A 159 -8.95 -16.57 0.29
N LYS A 160 -8.00 -15.66 0.41
CA LYS A 160 -6.60 -15.94 0.03
C LYS A 160 -5.77 -16.49 1.19
N MET A 161 -5.93 -15.95 2.40
CA MET A 161 -5.12 -16.34 3.57
C MET A 161 -5.77 -17.40 4.46
N SER A 162 -7.09 -17.34 4.67
CA SER A 162 -7.79 -18.21 5.64
C SER A 162 -8.28 -19.52 5.03
N GLU A 163 -8.73 -19.52 3.78
CA GLU A 163 -9.19 -20.75 3.12
C GLU A 163 -8.04 -21.74 2.83
N THR A 164 -8.40 -22.93 2.36
CA THR A 164 -7.46 -24.02 2.04
C THR A 164 -7.23 -24.19 0.53
N THR A 165 -7.64 -23.21 -0.26
CA THR A 165 -7.60 -23.25 -1.74
C THR A 165 -6.18 -23.07 -2.29
N ASP A 166 -5.32 -22.31 -1.60
CA ASP A 166 -3.91 -22.16 -1.97
C ASP A 166 -3.06 -23.25 -1.30
N GLN A 167 -2.18 -23.91 -2.06
CA GLN A 167 -1.29 -24.96 -1.53
C GLN A 167 -0.39 -24.49 -0.37
N TYR A 168 -0.09 -23.19 -0.28
CA TYR A 168 0.73 -22.61 0.79
C TYR A 168 -0.10 -21.95 1.90
N HIS A 169 -1.41 -22.20 1.98
CA HIS A 169 -2.29 -21.53 2.94
C HIS A 169 -1.85 -21.65 4.41
N LEU A 170 -1.28 -22.79 4.83
CA LEU A 170 -0.76 -22.96 6.20
C LEU A 170 0.42 -22.03 6.49
N PHE A 171 1.26 -21.77 5.49
CA PHE A 171 2.35 -20.81 5.63
C PHE A 171 1.79 -19.40 5.89
N PHE A 172 0.77 -18.97 5.15
CA PHE A 172 0.17 -17.65 5.32
C PHE A 172 -0.43 -17.46 6.71
N LYS A 173 -1.16 -18.47 7.20
CA LYS A 173 -1.73 -18.48 8.55
C LYS A 173 -0.64 -18.37 9.61
N ARG A 174 0.44 -19.13 9.48
CA ARG A 174 1.60 -19.08 10.40
C ARG A 174 2.30 -17.71 10.34
N ALA A 175 2.55 -17.18 9.14
CA ALA A 175 3.21 -15.91 8.94
C ALA A 175 2.38 -14.72 9.48
N TRP A 176 1.05 -14.80 9.38
CA TRP A 176 0.14 -13.84 9.99
C TRP A 176 0.08 -13.98 11.51
N ALA A 177 -0.08 -15.21 12.02
CA ALA A 177 -0.11 -15.49 13.45
C ALA A 177 1.18 -15.02 14.14
N TRP A 178 2.33 -15.25 13.51
CA TRP A 178 3.62 -14.73 13.97
C TRP A 178 3.60 -13.21 14.10
N ARG A 179 3.14 -12.48 13.09
CA ARG A 179 3.01 -11.01 13.14
C ARG A 179 2.09 -10.52 14.26
N MET A 180 0.96 -11.19 14.47
CA MET A 180 0.06 -10.87 15.58
C MET A 180 0.72 -11.17 16.93
N HIS A 181 1.46 -12.27 17.04
CA HIS A 181 2.20 -12.63 18.26
C HIS A 181 3.28 -11.59 18.59
N LEU A 182 4.00 -11.07 17.60
CA LEU A 182 4.98 -10.00 17.81
C LEU A 182 4.38 -8.71 18.39
N LEU A 183 3.09 -8.46 18.12
CA LEU A 183 2.39 -7.26 18.57
C LEU A 183 1.60 -7.45 19.87
N LEU A 184 0.88 -8.56 19.97
CA LEU A 184 -0.11 -8.84 21.03
C LEU A 184 0.32 -9.96 21.97
N GLY A 185 1.30 -10.77 21.56
CA GLY A 185 1.79 -11.91 22.32
C GLY A 185 2.89 -11.54 23.31
N PRO A 186 3.23 -12.46 24.24
CA PRO A 186 4.47 -12.33 24.99
C PRO A 186 5.65 -12.27 24.02
N PRO A 187 6.70 -11.48 24.31
CA PRO A 187 7.85 -11.39 23.42
C PRO A 187 8.41 -12.80 23.16
N PRO A 188 8.76 -13.13 21.91
CA PRO A 188 9.29 -14.45 21.59
C PRO A 188 10.52 -14.69 22.47
N ASP A 189 10.49 -15.77 23.25
CA ASP A 189 11.61 -16.16 24.07
C ASP A 189 12.73 -16.65 23.15
N PRO A 190 13.87 -15.93 23.03
CA PRO A 190 14.95 -16.33 22.16
C PRO A 190 15.64 -17.63 22.62
N LEU A 191 15.37 -18.07 23.85
CA LEU A 191 15.83 -19.35 24.39
C LEU A 191 14.73 -20.42 24.36
N GLY A 192 13.46 -20.01 24.27
CA GLY A 192 12.30 -20.85 24.55
C GLY A 192 12.36 -21.48 25.94
N ASP A 193 11.30 -22.18 26.35
CA ASP A 193 11.50 -23.29 27.28
C ASP A 193 12.45 -24.27 26.59
N TYR A 194 13.75 -24.21 26.91
CA TYR A 194 14.73 -25.16 26.41
C TYR A 194 14.31 -26.57 26.82
N ARG A 195 13.67 -27.30 25.89
CA ARG A 195 13.31 -28.72 26.02
C ARG A 195 14.26 -29.52 25.14
N PRO A 196 15.33 -30.12 25.71
CA PRO A 196 16.21 -30.97 24.93
C PRO A 196 15.44 -32.22 24.47
N GLY A 197 15.07 -32.29 23.19
CA GLY A 197 14.48 -33.50 22.60
C GLY A 197 13.44 -33.29 21.51
N GLU A 198 12.75 -32.15 21.47
CA GLU A 198 11.80 -31.85 20.39
C GLU A 198 12.49 -31.04 19.30
N LYS A 199 12.66 -31.64 18.12
CA LYS A 199 13.12 -30.93 16.92
C LYS A 199 12.01 -30.00 16.45
N PHE A 200 11.90 -28.83 17.08
CA PHE A 200 11.31 -27.69 16.39
C PHE A 200 12.34 -27.21 15.37
N GLU A 201 12.16 -27.57 14.11
CA GLU A 201 12.75 -26.78 13.03
C GLU A 201 12.11 -25.39 13.14
N ALA A 202 12.84 -24.46 13.77
CA ALA A 202 12.52 -23.05 13.71
C ALA A 202 12.39 -22.72 12.22
N VAL A 203 11.19 -22.36 11.79
CA VAL A 203 11.01 -21.82 10.44
C VAL A 203 11.76 -20.51 10.44
N ASP A 204 12.93 -20.53 9.83
CA ASP A 204 13.78 -19.37 9.64
C ASP A 204 13.05 -18.47 8.63
N PHE A 205 12.16 -17.62 9.14
CA PHE A 205 11.52 -16.64 8.31
C PHE A 205 12.58 -15.60 7.96
N ASP A 206 13.01 -15.55 6.70
CA ASP A 206 13.74 -14.40 6.17
C ASP A 206 12.75 -13.22 6.04
N ILE A 207 12.51 -12.56 7.17
CA ILE A 207 11.67 -11.36 7.26
C ILE A 207 12.53 -10.12 6.95
N GLY A 208 13.30 -10.17 5.86
CA GLY A 208 14.38 -9.22 5.56
C GLY A 208 14.01 -7.73 5.67
N GLU A 209 12.73 -7.37 5.54
CA GLU A 209 12.32 -5.96 5.56
C GLU A 209 11.02 -5.62 6.32
N ASP A 210 10.44 -6.50 7.15
CA ASP A 210 9.22 -6.13 7.89
C ASP A 210 9.56 -5.19 9.08
N PRO A 211 9.08 -3.94 9.10
CA PRO A 211 9.35 -3.01 10.19
C PRO A 211 8.85 -3.54 11.55
N LEU A 212 7.78 -4.34 11.56
CA LEU A 212 7.27 -4.97 12.78
C LEU A 212 8.22 -6.02 13.33
N ALA A 213 8.82 -6.84 12.45
CA ALA A 213 9.83 -7.82 12.85
C ALA A 213 11.09 -7.12 13.39
N LYS A 214 11.54 -6.05 12.73
CA LYS A 214 12.68 -5.24 13.20
C LYS A 214 12.40 -4.60 14.57
N SER A 215 11.20 -4.05 14.77
CA SER A 215 10.77 -3.46 16.04
C SER A 215 10.65 -4.51 17.16
N ALA A 216 10.03 -5.65 16.87
CA ALA A 216 9.89 -6.72 17.84
C ALA A 216 11.26 -7.33 18.21
N LEU A 217 12.16 -7.49 17.24
CA LEU A 217 13.53 -7.98 17.47
C LEU A 217 14.33 -6.98 18.33
N SER A 218 14.21 -5.68 18.08
CA SER A 218 14.88 -4.66 18.90
C SER A 218 14.34 -4.63 20.34
N ALA A 219 13.02 -4.75 20.51
CA ALA A 219 12.38 -4.87 21.81
C ALA A 219 12.80 -6.15 22.56
N ALA A 220 12.86 -7.28 21.85
CA ALA A 220 13.34 -8.56 22.40
C ALA A 220 14.81 -8.47 22.83
N ARG A 221 15.69 -7.93 21.98
CA ARG A 221 17.12 -7.71 22.31
C ARG A 221 17.30 -6.80 23.53
N ALA A 222 16.55 -5.70 23.60
CA ALA A 222 16.58 -4.80 24.76
C ALA A 222 16.13 -5.50 26.05
N ARG A 223 15.13 -6.39 25.97
CA ARG A 223 14.69 -7.21 27.10
C ARG A 223 15.72 -8.24 27.53
N VAL A 224 16.36 -8.95 26.59
CA VAL A 224 17.45 -9.89 26.89
C VAL A 224 18.61 -9.18 27.59
N LYS A 225 18.99 -7.99 27.13
CA LYS A 225 20.02 -7.17 27.77
C LYS A 225 19.67 -6.86 29.22
N ARG A 226 18.45 -6.36 29.48
CA ARG A 226 17.96 -6.09 30.85
C ARG A 226 17.84 -7.34 31.74
N LEU A 227 17.58 -8.51 31.14
CA LEU A 227 17.57 -9.78 31.88
C LEU A 227 18.99 -10.20 32.26
N ARG A 228 19.96 -10.09 31.35
CA ARG A 228 21.37 -10.37 31.63
C ARG A 228 21.95 -9.43 32.69
N GLU A 229 21.65 -8.14 32.61
CA GLU A 229 22.07 -7.15 33.61
C GLU A 229 21.55 -7.52 35.01
N ARG A 230 20.27 -7.90 35.13
CA ARG A 230 19.68 -8.33 36.40
C ARG A 230 20.25 -9.65 36.93
N LEU A 231 20.59 -10.60 36.06
CA LEU A 231 21.22 -11.86 36.47
C LEU A 231 22.64 -11.63 36.97
N VAL A 232 23.42 -10.80 36.27
CA VAL A 232 24.76 -10.38 36.72
C VAL A 232 24.67 -9.65 38.05
N GLU A 233 23.73 -8.73 38.21
CA GLU A 233 23.52 -8.00 39.46
C GLU A 233 23.11 -8.93 40.61
N ARG A 234 22.33 -9.99 40.34
CA ARG A 234 21.99 -11.02 41.33
C ARG A 234 23.20 -11.84 41.77
N ASP A 235 24.08 -12.21 40.83
CA ASP A 235 25.33 -12.95 41.12
C ASP A 235 26.38 -12.10 41.86
N TYR A 236 26.24 -10.77 41.92
CA TYR A 236 27.11 -9.88 42.71
C TYR A 236 26.72 -9.78 44.20
N TRP A 237 25.51 -10.21 44.57
CA TRP A 237 24.97 -10.11 45.94
C TRP A 237 24.78 -11.49 46.62
N GLU A 238 25.22 -12.57 45.97
CA GLU A 238 25.38 -13.93 46.53
C GLU A 238 26.85 -14.24 46.80
#